data_AF-F5P189-F1
#
_entry.id   AF-F5P189-F1
#
_cell.length_a   1.000
_cell.length_b   1.000
_cell.length_c   1.000
_cell.angle_alpha   90.00
_cell.angle_beta   90.00
_cell.angle_gamma   90.00
#
_symmetry.space_group_name_H-M   'P 1'
#
loop_
_entity.id
_entity.type
_entity.pdbx_description
1 polymer ?
#
loop_
_entity_poly.entity_id
_entity_poly.type
_entity_poly.pdbx_seq_one_letter_code
_entity_poly.pdbx_strand_id
1 'polypeptide(L)'
;MVRKAVLSGKINELNACHKVAIFLAEKDNEITKKDKAKIIDTLTENYSIEFQQLMNINERTLNSSLYITPGESGFVSFVNREGKICHTAYVKSSDNSMAYYHVNYSSIDKYITDMCGLICMRHIESTGIIFYMLDEKVLSAIAEFMNEKGWRAAFCSAKNLYKCV
;
A
#
# COMPACT_ATOMS: atom_id res chain seq x y z
N MET A 1 -5.88 -16.50 -5.16
CA MET A 1 -5.16 -17.05 -3.98
C MET A 1 -5.34 -16.20 -2.72
N VAL A 2 -5.21 -14.87 -2.80
CA VAL A 2 -5.38 -13.93 -1.67
C VAL A 2 -6.66 -14.19 -0.84
N ARG A 3 -7.85 -14.22 -1.45
CA ARG A 3 -9.13 -14.53 -0.76
C ARG A 3 -9.10 -15.81 0.10
N LYS A 4 -8.48 -16.89 -0.38
CA LYS A 4 -8.46 -18.19 0.33
C LYS A 4 -7.52 -18.18 1.55
N ALA A 5 -6.42 -17.43 1.47
CA ALA A 5 -5.49 -17.25 2.59
C ALA A 5 -5.99 -16.24 3.63
N VAL A 6 -6.81 -15.30 3.18
CA VAL A 6 -7.48 -14.27 3.99
C VAL A 6 -8.57 -14.90 4.87
N LEU A 7 -9.34 -15.83 4.32
CA LEU A 7 -10.40 -16.56 5.04
C LEU A 7 -9.89 -17.62 6.04
N SER A 8 -8.58 -17.95 6.05
CA SER A 8 -8.02 -18.96 6.96
C SER A 8 -7.67 -18.41 8.35
N GLY A 9 -8.25 -17.30 8.78
CA GLY A 9 -8.17 -16.77 10.15
C GLY A 9 -6.84 -16.11 10.58
N LYS A 10 -5.83 -16.05 9.71
CA LYS A 10 -4.49 -15.50 10.06
C LYS A 10 -4.39 -13.96 10.06
N ILE A 11 -5.48 -13.25 9.76
CA ILE A 11 -5.49 -11.78 9.59
C ILE A 11 -6.00 -11.02 10.82
N ASN A 12 -6.65 -11.70 11.78
CA ASN A 12 -7.26 -11.03 12.94
C ASN A 12 -6.27 -10.28 13.86
N GLU A 13 -4.96 -10.40 13.63
CA GLU A 13 -3.89 -9.65 14.32
C GLU A 13 -3.31 -8.47 13.50
N LEU A 14 -3.80 -8.22 12.27
CA LEU A 14 -3.23 -7.26 11.32
C LEU A 14 -4.05 -5.95 11.25
N ASN A 15 -4.14 -5.21 12.36
CA ASN A 15 -4.76 -3.88 12.36
C ASN A 15 -3.85 -2.78 11.78
N ALA A 16 -2.59 -3.08 11.48
CA ALA A 16 -1.64 -2.09 10.95
C ALA A 16 -1.51 -2.20 9.43
N CYS A 17 -1.59 -1.06 8.74
CA CYS A 17 -1.60 -0.98 7.28
C CYS A 17 -0.38 -1.62 6.61
N HIS A 18 0.82 -1.39 7.13
CA HIS A 18 2.04 -2.03 6.64
C HIS A 18 2.01 -3.55 6.79
N LYS A 19 1.49 -4.10 7.90
CA LYS A 19 1.46 -5.56 8.10
C LYS A 19 0.52 -6.24 7.11
N VAL A 20 -0.62 -5.61 6.80
CA VAL A 20 -1.53 -6.09 5.76
C VAL A 20 -0.89 -5.99 4.38
N ALA A 21 -0.24 -4.86 4.05
CA ALA A 21 0.43 -4.71 2.76
C ALA A 21 1.49 -5.82 2.54
N ILE A 22 2.33 -6.08 3.55
CA ILE A 22 3.35 -7.14 3.52
C ILE A 22 2.71 -8.53 3.41
N PHE A 23 1.64 -8.78 4.17
CA PHE A 23 0.91 -10.05 4.08
C PHE A 23 0.33 -10.28 2.68
N LEU A 24 -0.28 -9.24 2.08
CA LEU A 24 -0.86 -9.34 0.75
C LEU A 24 0.21 -9.61 -0.32
N ALA A 25 1.34 -8.91 -0.27
CA ALA A 25 2.46 -9.16 -1.17
C ALA A 25 2.98 -10.61 -1.07
N GLU A 26 3.08 -11.17 0.15
CA GLU A 26 3.45 -12.59 0.35
C GLU A 26 2.40 -13.53 -0.25
N LYS A 27 1.10 -13.24 -0.07
CA LYS A 27 0.01 -14.08 -0.62
C LYS A 27 -0.17 -13.97 -2.11
N ASP A 28 0.35 -12.91 -2.70
CA ASP A 28 0.41 -12.73 -4.14
C ASP A 28 1.68 -13.34 -4.76
N ASN A 29 2.58 -13.88 -3.94
CA ASN A 29 3.90 -14.41 -4.33
C ASN A 29 4.85 -13.35 -4.92
N GLU A 30 4.60 -12.06 -4.67
CA GLU A 30 5.50 -10.97 -5.07
C GLU A 30 6.72 -10.88 -4.14
N ILE A 31 6.57 -11.35 -2.90
CA ILE A 31 7.66 -11.50 -1.95
C ILE A 31 7.64 -12.91 -1.34
N THR A 32 8.80 -13.42 -0.95
CA THR A 32 8.89 -14.71 -0.25
C THR A 32 8.58 -14.55 1.25
N LYS A 33 8.42 -15.68 1.96
CA LYS A 33 8.32 -15.68 3.43
C LYS A 33 9.56 -15.10 4.11
N LYS A 34 10.74 -15.31 3.52
CA LYS A 34 12.02 -14.77 4.02
C LYS A 34 12.04 -13.24 3.88
N ASP A 35 11.54 -12.74 2.77
CA ASP A 35 11.45 -11.31 2.49
C ASP A 35 10.49 -10.62 3.46
N LYS A 36 9.32 -11.22 3.66
CA LYS A 36 8.35 -10.80 4.68
C LYS A 36 8.98 -10.70 6.07
N ALA A 37 9.71 -11.72 6.51
CA ALA A 37 10.37 -11.71 7.83
C ALA A 37 11.34 -10.53 7.94
N LYS A 38 12.21 -10.33 6.94
CA LYS A 38 13.15 -9.21 6.90
C LYS A 38 12.46 -7.85 6.95
N ILE A 39 11.37 -7.64 6.19
CA ILE A 39 10.64 -6.37 6.22
C ILE A 39 9.98 -6.15 7.59
N ILE A 40 9.47 -7.21 8.23
CA ILE A 40 8.90 -7.11 9.58
C ILE A 40 9.98 -6.77 10.61
N ASP A 41 11.19 -7.31 10.46
CA ASP A 41 12.31 -7.02 11.36
C ASP A 41 12.74 -5.54 11.31
N THR A 42 12.48 -4.83 10.21
CA THR A 42 12.72 -3.36 10.10
C THR A 42 11.58 -2.51 10.65
N LEU A 43 10.50 -3.10 11.19
CA LEU A 43 9.34 -2.35 11.68
C LEU A 43 9.30 -2.20 13.21
N THR A 44 10.43 -2.36 13.89
CA THR A 44 10.58 -2.31 15.36
C THR A 44 10.01 -1.04 16.02
N GLU A 45 9.86 0.07 15.28
CA GLU A 45 9.30 1.34 15.77
C GLU A 45 8.27 1.99 14.82
N ASN A 46 7.44 1.22 14.10
CA ASN A 46 6.47 1.77 13.12
C ASN A 46 7.13 2.63 12.03
N TYR A 47 7.92 1.99 11.15
CA TYR A 47 8.67 2.60 10.03
C TYR A 47 10.06 3.14 10.38
N SER A 48 10.98 2.24 10.76
CA SER A 48 12.37 2.60 11.03
C SER A 48 13.09 3.17 9.81
N ILE A 49 14.30 3.71 10.02
CA ILE A 49 15.17 4.18 8.93
C ILE A 49 15.51 3.02 7.98
N GLU A 50 15.74 1.82 8.51
CA GLU A 50 16.00 0.62 7.72
C GLU A 50 14.79 0.25 6.85
N PHE A 51 13.56 0.41 7.35
CA PHE A 51 12.36 0.23 6.53
C PHE A 51 12.30 1.25 5.39
N GLN A 52 12.60 2.52 5.70
CA GLN A 52 12.61 3.58 4.69
C GLN A 52 13.64 3.31 3.59
N GLN A 53 14.84 2.86 3.96
CA GLN A 53 15.89 2.47 3.02
C GLN A 53 15.47 1.27 2.17
N LEU A 54 14.93 0.22 2.80
CA LEU A 54 14.47 -0.99 2.12
C LEU A 54 13.35 -0.68 1.10
N MET A 55 12.44 0.22 1.47
CA MET A 55 11.34 0.66 0.60
C MET A 55 11.74 1.82 -0.33
N ASN A 56 13.02 2.21 -0.35
CA ASN A 56 13.54 3.32 -1.16
C ASN A 56 12.71 4.61 -0.99
N ILE A 57 12.37 4.97 0.25
CA ILE A 57 11.60 6.16 0.60
C ILE A 57 12.57 7.29 0.91
N ASN A 58 12.73 8.24 0.01
CA ASN A 58 13.59 9.40 0.17
C ASN A 58 13.11 10.56 -0.73
N GLU A 59 13.77 11.71 -0.63
CA GLU A 59 13.37 12.92 -1.39
C GLU A 59 13.33 12.73 -2.92
N ARG A 60 14.11 11.79 -3.48
CA ARG A 60 14.12 11.52 -4.91
C ARG A 60 12.95 10.66 -5.38
N THR A 61 12.34 9.90 -4.47
CA THR A 61 11.25 8.95 -4.78
C THR A 61 9.91 9.42 -4.25
N LEU A 62 9.89 10.35 -3.30
CA LEU A 62 8.68 10.96 -2.77
C LEU A 62 8.12 11.99 -3.75
N ASN A 63 6.88 11.76 -4.18
CA ASN A 63 6.17 12.59 -5.14
C ASN A 63 4.88 13.15 -4.55
N SER A 64 4.49 14.36 -4.99
CA SER A 64 3.19 14.97 -4.64
C SER A 64 2.01 14.33 -5.40
N SER A 65 2.30 13.37 -6.27
CA SER A 65 1.32 12.55 -6.99
C SER A 65 1.70 11.08 -6.85
N LEU A 66 0.72 10.20 -6.96
CA LEU A 66 0.95 8.76 -6.90
C LEU A 66 1.46 8.24 -8.25
N TYR A 67 2.76 7.98 -8.33
CA TYR A 67 3.37 7.31 -9.48
C TYR A 67 3.62 5.85 -9.16
N ILE A 68 3.00 4.95 -9.94
CA ILE A 68 3.15 3.51 -9.84
C ILE A 68 3.71 3.01 -11.17
N THR A 69 4.76 2.20 -11.13
CA THR A 69 5.32 1.60 -12.34
C THR A 69 4.30 0.66 -12.99
N PRO A 70 3.90 0.86 -14.26
CA PRO A 70 2.96 -0.03 -14.93
C PRO A 70 3.46 -1.48 -14.94
N GLY A 71 2.56 -2.42 -14.65
CA GLY A 71 2.89 -3.86 -14.65
C GLY A 71 3.66 -4.34 -13.42
N GLU A 72 3.86 -3.50 -12.40
CA GLU A 72 4.59 -3.88 -11.19
C GLU A 72 3.71 -3.82 -9.94
N SER A 73 3.68 -4.93 -9.20
CA SER A 73 3.13 -4.98 -7.84
C SER A 73 4.17 -4.45 -6.84
N GLY A 74 3.71 -3.84 -5.75
CA GLY A 74 4.63 -3.24 -4.78
C GLY A 74 3.94 -2.51 -3.64
N PHE A 75 4.72 -1.73 -2.92
CA PHE A 75 4.30 -0.99 -1.75
C PHE A 75 4.19 0.49 -2.08
N VAL A 76 3.10 1.12 -1.68
CA VAL A 76 2.97 2.58 -1.68
C VAL A 76 3.04 3.05 -0.24
N SER A 77 4.02 3.88 0.08
CA SER A 77 4.15 4.51 1.39
C SER A 77 3.84 6.00 1.28
N PHE A 78 2.93 6.47 2.12
CA PHE A 78 2.53 7.87 2.22
C PHE A 78 3.24 8.54 3.39
N VAL A 79 3.76 9.73 3.13
CA VAL A 79 4.48 10.58 4.09
C VAL A 79 3.68 11.86 4.28
N ASN A 80 3.41 12.23 5.54
CA ASN A 80 2.67 13.44 5.86
C ASN A 80 3.56 14.70 5.79
N ARG A 81 2.97 15.88 6.06
CA ARG A 81 3.69 17.17 6.05
C ARG A 81 4.86 17.26 7.05
N GLU A 82 4.86 16.41 8.08
CA GLU A 82 5.94 16.33 9.08
C GLU A 82 7.09 15.41 8.64
N GLY A 83 7.01 14.81 7.44
CA GLY A 83 8.02 13.87 6.97
C GLY A 83 7.89 12.46 7.57
N LYS A 84 6.79 12.16 8.27
CA LYS A 84 6.55 10.84 8.88
C LYS A 84 5.70 9.96 7.96
N ILE A 85 6.09 8.69 7.83
CA ILE A 85 5.26 7.69 7.15
C ILE A 85 3.98 7.49 7.97
N CYS A 86 2.84 7.80 7.35
CA CYS A 86 1.53 7.73 7.99
C CYS A 86 0.68 6.56 7.48
N HIS A 87 0.98 6.02 6.30
CA HIS A 87 0.23 4.92 5.71
C HIS A 87 1.07 4.11 4.72
N THR A 88 0.86 2.80 4.69
CA THR A 88 1.45 1.92 3.68
C THR A 88 0.37 1.01 3.12
N ALA A 89 0.29 0.94 1.79
CA ALA A 89 -0.64 0.12 1.05
C ALA A 89 0.09 -0.82 0.09
N TYR A 90 -0.60 -1.87 -0.34
CA TYR A 90 -0.11 -2.78 -1.37
C TYR A 90 -0.81 -2.49 -2.70
N VAL A 91 -0.03 -2.29 -3.75
CA VAL A 91 -0.54 -2.23 -5.11
C VAL A 91 -0.29 -3.58 -5.76
N LYS A 92 -1.37 -4.20 -6.22
CA LYS A 92 -1.32 -5.40 -7.03
C LYS A 92 -1.42 -5.03 -8.50
N SER A 93 -0.49 -5.49 -9.30
CA SER A 93 -0.61 -5.48 -10.75
C SER A 93 -1.21 -6.78 -11.28
N SER A 94 -1.91 -6.70 -12.39
CA SER A 94 -2.47 -7.81 -13.17
C SER A 94 -2.50 -7.38 -14.63
N ASP A 95 -2.59 -8.33 -15.56
CA ASP A 95 -2.31 -8.13 -17.00
C ASP A 95 -2.89 -6.84 -17.61
N ASN A 96 -4.08 -6.41 -17.19
CA ASN A 96 -4.73 -5.19 -17.69
C ASN A 96 -5.23 -4.24 -16.60
N SER A 97 -4.81 -4.40 -15.34
CA SER A 97 -5.35 -3.59 -14.25
C SER A 97 -4.43 -3.54 -13.04
N MET A 98 -4.51 -2.45 -12.29
CA MET A 98 -3.90 -2.34 -10.98
C MET A 98 -4.98 -2.14 -9.92
N ALA A 99 -4.72 -2.63 -8.72
CA ALA A 99 -5.60 -2.44 -7.59
C ALA A 99 -4.80 -2.06 -6.35
N TYR A 100 -5.29 -1.05 -5.65
CA TYR A 100 -4.75 -0.53 -4.41
C TYR A 100 -5.48 -1.19 -3.24
N TYR A 101 -4.74 -1.91 -2.39
CA TYR A 101 -5.24 -2.62 -1.21
C TYR A 101 -4.65 -2.01 0.07
N HIS A 102 -5.50 -1.82 1.06
CA HIS A 102 -5.09 -1.46 2.41
C HIS A 102 -6.12 -2.00 3.42
N VAL A 103 -5.90 -1.71 4.70
CA VAL A 103 -6.81 -2.10 5.79
C VAL A 103 -7.21 -0.86 6.57
N ASN A 104 -8.37 -0.99 7.22
CA ASN A 104 -9.07 0.02 7.99
C ASN A 104 -9.59 1.16 7.11
N TYR A 105 -10.85 1.50 7.32
CA TYR A 105 -11.41 2.71 6.77
C TYR A 105 -10.66 3.92 7.35
N SER A 106 -10.23 4.81 6.47
CA SER A 106 -9.42 5.98 6.76
C SER A 106 -9.94 7.20 5.99
N SER A 107 -9.30 8.35 6.18
CA SER A 107 -9.70 9.58 5.49
C SER A 107 -9.53 9.52 3.97
N ILE A 108 -8.63 8.68 3.45
CA ILE A 108 -8.47 8.49 2.00
C ILE A 108 -9.69 7.77 1.40
N ASP A 109 -10.29 6.83 2.13
CA ASP A 109 -11.47 6.09 1.69
C ASP A 109 -12.68 6.99 1.56
N LYS A 110 -12.88 7.85 2.57
CA LYS A 110 -13.92 8.86 2.52
C LYS A 110 -13.75 9.74 1.29
N TYR A 111 -12.53 10.20 1.04
CA TYR A 111 -12.25 11.09 -0.08
C TYR A 111 -12.50 10.42 -1.43
N ILE A 112 -11.99 9.19 -1.62
CA ILE A 112 -12.20 8.42 -2.84
C ILE A 112 -13.69 8.16 -3.06
N THR A 113 -14.44 7.78 -2.01
CA THR A 113 -15.87 7.49 -2.14
C THR A 113 -16.72 8.73 -2.35
N ASP A 114 -16.36 9.89 -1.79
CA ASP A 114 -17.02 11.18 -2.06
C ASP A 114 -16.81 11.60 -3.53
N MET A 115 -15.61 11.37 -4.10
CA MET A 115 -15.26 11.77 -5.47
C MET A 115 -15.68 10.77 -6.55
N CYS A 116 -15.57 9.48 -6.28
CA CYS A 116 -15.76 8.39 -7.24
C CYS A 116 -17.05 7.59 -7.00
N GLY A 117 -17.76 7.86 -5.91
CA GLY A 117 -18.95 7.14 -5.48
C GLY A 117 -18.64 5.83 -4.75
N LEU A 118 -19.51 5.42 -3.83
CA LEU A 118 -19.35 4.21 -3.01
C LEU A 118 -19.11 2.92 -3.81
N ILE A 119 -19.57 2.85 -5.06
CA ILE A 119 -19.42 1.67 -5.92
C ILE A 119 -17.96 1.35 -6.28
N CYS A 120 -17.02 2.30 -6.16
CA CYS A 120 -15.60 2.04 -6.41
C CYS A 120 -14.92 1.28 -5.25
N MET A 121 -15.45 1.40 -4.03
CA MET A 121 -14.91 0.75 -2.84
C MET A 121 -15.28 -0.73 -2.84
N ARG A 122 -14.29 -1.60 -2.66
CA ARG A 122 -14.48 -3.04 -2.53
C ARG A 122 -13.94 -3.50 -1.20
N HIS A 123 -14.57 -4.53 -0.64
CA HIS A 123 -14.14 -5.14 0.62
C HIS A 123 -13.80 -6.61 0.40
N ILE A 124 -12.81 -7.10 1.14
CA ILE A 124 -12.67 -8.54 1.36
C ILE A 124 -13.40 -8.89 2.65
N GLU A 125 -14.50 -9.62 2.51
CA GLU A 125 -15.39 -10.02 3.60
C GLU A 125 -14.62 -10.56 4.81
N SER A 126 -15.09 -10.17 6.00
CA SER A 126 -14.57 -10.61 7.30
C SER A 126 -13.13 -10.20 7.64
N THR A 127 -12.48 -9.31 6.88
CA THR A 127 -11.04 -9.02 7.08
C THR A 127 -10.65 -7.55 7.20
N GLY A 128 -11.61 -6.62 7.01
CA GLY A 128 -11.35 -5.18 7.08
C GLY A 128 -10.49 -4.64 5.93
N ILE A 129 -10.08 -5.48 4.99
CA ILE A 129 -9.30 -5.09 3.80
C ILE A 129 -10.22 -4.40 2.82
N ILE A 130 -9.83 -3.20 2.42
CA ILE A 130 -10.48 -2.37 1.42
C ILE A 130 -9.58 -2.34 0.18
N PHE A 131 -10.18 -2.39 -1.00
CA PHE A 131 -9.43 -2.19 -2.23
C PHE A 131 -10.21 -1.41 -3.28
N TYR A 132 -9.43 -0.76 -4.15
CA TYR A 132 -9.93 0.06 -5.25
C TYR A 132 -9.19 -0.34 -6.52
N MET A 133 -9.91 -0.46 -7.64
CA MET A 133 -9.27 -0.53 -8.95
C MET A 133 -8.68 0.84 -9.27
N LEU A 134 -7.41 0.88 -9.67
CA LEU A 134 -6.71 2.12 -9.99
C LEU A 134 -7.00 2.55 -11.42
N ASP A 135 -8.20 3.08 -11.63
CA ASP A 135 -8.54 3.83 -12.84
C ASP A 135 -8.16 5.33 -12.70
N GLU A 136 -8.34 6.08 -13.77
CA GLU A 136 -8.01 7.51 -13.82
C GLU A 136 -8.73 8.33 -12.74
N LYS A 137 -9.98 7.96 -12.39
CA LYS A 137 -10.77 8.69 -11.38
C LYS A 137 -10.24 8.43 -9.98
N VAL A 138 -9.98 7.17 -9.63
CA VAL A 138 -9.42 6.81 -8.33
C VAL A 138 -8.02 7.39 -8.16
N LEU A 139 -7.18 7.34 -9.20
CA LEU A 139 -5.84 7.95 -9.17
C LEU A 139 -5.92 9.47 -8.96
N SER A 140 -6.84 10.14 -9.66
CA SER A 140 -7.09 11.58 -9.49
C SER A 140 -7.55 11.91 -8.07
N ALA A 141 -8.50 11.15 -7.52
CA ALA A 141 -8.99 11.34 -6.16
C ALA A 141 -7.88 11.14 -5.10
N ILE A 142 -7.00 10.14 -5.28
CA ILE A 142 -5.84 9.95 -4.41
C ILE A 142 -4.87 11.14 -4.52
N ALA A 143 -4.58 11.61 -5.73
CA ALA A 143 -3.69 12.74 -5.94
C ALA A 143 -4.24 14.04 -5.33
N GLU A 144 -5.54 14.30 -5.46
CA GLU A 144 -6.22 15.46 -4.85
C GLU A 144 -6.20 15.37 -3.33
N PHE A 145 -6.50 14.19 -2.75
CA PHE A 145 -6.38 13.95 -1.32
C PHE A 145 -4.95 14.21 -0.81
N MET A 146 -3.95 13.68 -1.53
CA MET A 146 -2.54 13.90 -1.20
C MET A 146 -2.21 15.39 -1.19
N ASN A 147 -2.63 16.14 -2.21
CA ASN A 147 -2.41 17.57 -2.30
C ASN A 147 -3.10 18.33 -1.14
N GLU A 148 -4.37 18.04 -0.86
CA GLU A 148 -5.11 18.67 0.25
C GLU A 148 -4.43 18.42 1.60
N LYS A 149 -4.01 17.17 1.86
CA LYS A 149 -3.34 16.82 3.11
C LYS A 149 -1.86 17.17 3.12
N GLY A 150 -1.29 17.64 2.01
CA GLY A 150 0.16 17.83 1.83
C GLY A 150 0.94 16.54 2.08
N TRP A 151 0.39 15.41 1.64
CA TRP A 151 1.05 14.12 1.67
C TRP A 151 1.85 13.91 0.40
N ARG A 152 2.94 13.16 0.53
CA ARG A 152 3.74 12.64 -0.59
C ARG A 152 3.69 11.12 -0.57
N ALA A 153 3.89 10.49 -1.73
CA ALA A 153 3.92 9.05 -1.84
C ALA A 153 5.20 8.57 -2.53
N ALA A 154 5.71 7.43 -2.10
CA ALA A 154 6.76 6.69 -2.76
C ALA A 154 6.25 5.29 -3.09
N PHE A 155 6.47 4.84 -4.33
CA PHE A 155 6.20 3.48 -4.78
C PHE A 155 7.49 2.66 -4.80
N CYS A 156 7.47 1.50 -4.15
CA CYS A 156 8.55 0.53 -4.18
C CYS A 156 8.05 -0.78 -4.78
N SER A 157 8.55 -1.11 -5.97
CA SER A 157 8.30 -2.39 -6.62
C SER A 157 8.79 -3.54 -5.77
N ALA A 158 7.98 -4.59 -5.59
CA ALA A 158 8.38 -5.77 -4.84
C ALA A 158 9.63 -6.44 -5.44
N LYS A 159 9.83 -6.33 -6.76
CA LYS A 159 11.02 -6.80 -7.48
C LYS A 159 12.31 -6.06 -7.13
N ASN A 160 12.20 -4.85 -6.55
CA ASN A 160 13.32 -3.97 -6.27
C ASN A 160 13.66 -3.83 -4.78
N LEU A 161 12.97 -4.55 -3.89
CA LEU A 161 13.22 -4.54 -2.44
C LEU A 161 14.69 -4.77 -2.05
N TYR A 162 15.50 -5.36 -2.92
CA TYR A 162 16.92 -5.68 -2.66
C TYR A 162 17.92 -4.96 -3.56
N LYS A 163 17.47 -4.05 -4.43
CA LYS A 163 18.38 -3.34 -5.35
C LYS A 163 18.93 -2.02 -4.78
N CYS A 164 18.50 -1.65 -3.57
CA CYS A 164 18.82 -0.38 -2.95
C CYS A 164 19.69 -0.51 -1.67
N VAL A 165 20.32 -1.68 -1.46
CA VAL A 165 21.33 -1.90 -0.40
C VAL A 165 22.70 -2.04 -1.04
#